data_AF-A0A285B900-F1
#
_entry.id   AF-A0A285B900-F1
#
_cell.length_a   1.000
_cell.length_b   1.000
_cell.length_c   1.000
_cell.angle_alpha   90.00
_cell.angle_beta   90.00
_cell.angle_gamma   90.00
#
_symmetry.space_group_name_H-M   'P 1'
#
loop_
_entity.id
_entity.type
_entity.pdbx_description
1 polymer ?
#
loop_
_entity_poly.entity_id
_entity_poly.type
_entity_poly.pdbx_seq_one_letter_code
_entity_poly.pdbx_strand_id
1 'polypeptide(L)' 'MADFASTKQNSSFELWFEQLQILAELNGDVAGEKADWVQAYEAGMAVDSAYYEAFGDSDD' A
#
# COMPACT_ATOMS: atom_id res chain seq x y z
N MET A 1 13.00 -10.78 3.07
CA MET A 1 12.50 -9.42 2.76
C MET A 1 11.00 -9.55 2.67
N ALA A 2 10.21 -8.69 3.32
CA ALA A 2 8.77 -8.72 3.12
C ALA A 2 8.49 -8.29 1.68
N ASP A 3 7.89 -9.17 0.88
CA ASP A 3 7.44 -8.81 -0.46
C ASP A 3 6.17 -7.98 -0.34
N PHE A 4 6.30 -6.66 -0.54
CA PHE A 4 5.17 -5.71 -0.64
C PHE A 4 4.53 -5.72 -2.04
N ALA A 5 4.71 -6.80 -2.80
CA ALA A 5 4.17 -6.97 -4.15
C ALA A 5 2.77 -7.60 -4.16
N SER A 6 2.09 -7.69 -3.01
CA SER A 6 0.75 -8.26 -2.95
C SER A 6 -0.23 -7.42 -3.77
N THR A 7 -1.13 -8.12 -4.46
CA THR A 7 -2.18 -7.54 -5.29
C THR A 7 -3.47 -8.29 -5.04
N LYS A 8 -4.60 -7.78 -5.53
CA LYS A 8 -5.90 -8.46 -5.46
C LYS A 8 -5.93 -9.88 -6.04
N GLN A 9 -4.94 -10.22 -6.88
CA GLN A 9 -4.83 -11.54 -7.51
C GLN A 9 -4.22 -12.60 -6.57
N ASN A 10 -3.43 -12.19 -5.58
CA ASN A 10 -2.69 -13.10 -4.70
C ASN A 10 -2.97 -12.86 -3.21
N SER A 11 -3.75 -11.84 -2.84
CA SER A 11 -4.01 -11.48 -1.45
C SER A 11 -5.37 -10.81 -1.27
N SER A 12 -5.93 -10.97 -0.08
CA SER A 12 -7.15 -10.26 0.34
C SER A 12 -6.86 -8.79 0.61
N PHE A 13 -7.87 -7.93 0.50
CA PHE A 13 -7.73 -6.50 0.77
C PHE A 13 -7.17 -6.22 2.18
N GLU A 14 -7.60 -6.99 3.18
CA GLU A 14 -7.11 -6.83 4.55
C GLU A 14 -5.59 -7.03 4.63
N LEU A 15 -5.07 -8.10 4.03
CA LEU A 15 -3.64 -8.42 4.05
C LEU A 15 -2.83 -7.42 3.22
N TRP A 16 -3.38 -6.99 2.09
CA TRP A 16 -2.80 -5.93 1.26
C TRP A 16 -2.68 -4.62 2.05
N PHE A 17 -3.74 -4.24 2.78
CA PHE A 17 -3.76 -3.02 3.58
C PHE A 17 -2.85 -3.13 4.81
N GLU A 18 -2.79 -4.27 5.49
CA GLU A 18 -1.84 -4.51 6.59
C GLU A 18 -0.39 -4.33 6.11
N GLN A 19 -0.05 -4.86 4.93
CA GLN A 19 1.27 -4.66 4.34
C GLN A 19 1.54 -3.20 4.00
N LEU A 20 0.55 -2.47 3.50
CA LEU A 20 0.67 -1.04 3.24
C LEU A 20 0.91 -0.26 4.54
N GLN A 21 0.21 -0.59 5.62
CA GLN A 21 0.44 0.03 6.94
C GLN A 21 1.86 -0.23 7.45
N ILE A 22 2.35 -1.47 7.32
CA ILE A 22 3.73 -1.82 7.68
C ILE A 22 4.73 -1.03 6.83
N LEU A 23 4.49 -0.93 5.52
CA LEU A 23 5.36 -0.18 4.61
C LEU A 23 5.39 1.32 4.96
N ALA A 24 4.24 1.92 5.24
CA ALA A 24 4.16 3.31 5.68
C ALA A 24 4.90 3.52 7.01
N GLU A 25 4.65 2.68 8.01
CA GLU A 25 5.29 2.78 9.33
C GLU A 25 6.83 2.65 9.24
N LEU A 26 7.34 1.78 8.37
CA LEU A 26 8.78 1.61 8.12
C LEU A 26 9.45 2.87 7.52
N ASN A 27 8.69 3.68 6.79
CA ASN A 27 9.18 4.93 6.20
C ASN A 27 8.84 6.17 7.06
N GLY A 28 8.12 5.98 8.18
CA GLY A 28 7.69 7.06 9.07
C GLY A 28 6.36 7.72 8.67
N ASP A 29 5.64 7.13 7.72
CA ASP A 29 4.34 7.58 7.22
C ASP A 29 3.17 6.84 7.87
N VAL A 30 1.96 7.33 7.64
CA VAL A 30 0.72 6.72 8.13
C VAL A 30 -0.22 6.50 6.95
N ALA A 31 -0.49 5.23 6.64
CA ALA A 31 -1.35 4.83 5.52
C ALA A 31 -2.78 5.42 5.59
N GLY A 32 -3.26 5.86 6.76
CA GLY A 32 -4.59 6.45 6.90
C GLY A 32 -5.71 5.41 6.96
N GLU A 33 -6.89 5.74 6.45
CA GLU A 33 -8.07 4.87 6.51
C GLU A 33 -8.09 3.87 5.36
N LYS A 34 -8.64 2.67 5.62
CA LYS A 34 -8.73 1.61 4.61
C LYS A 34 -9.53 2.04 3.38
N ALA A 35 -10.55 2.88 3.57
CA ALA A 35 -11.47 3.30 2.51
C ALA A 35 -10.75 4.01 1.34
N ASP A 36 -9.68 4.77 1.63
CA ASP A 36 -8.88 5.47 0.62
C ASP A 36 -8.14 4.52 -0.33
N TRP A 37 -7.86 3.30 0.12
CA TRP A 37 -7.05 2.33 -0.64
C TRP A 37 -7.86 1.27 -1.38
N VAL A 38 -9.17 1.23 -1.17
CA VAL A 38 -10.05 0.27 -1.84
C VAL A 38 -9.92 0.40 -3.36
N GLN A 39 -9.84 1.62 -3.88
CA GLN A 39 -9.70 1.84 -5.32
C GLN A 39 -8.36 1.33 -5.88
N ALA A 40 -7.25 1.58 -5.17
CA ALA A 40 -5.93 1.08 -5.56
C ALA A 40 -5.88 -0.46 -5.56
N TYR A 41 -6.46 -1.08 -4.52
CA TYR A 41 -6.59 -2.53 -4.45
C TYR A 41 -7.44 -3.10 -5.58
N GLU A 42 -8.63 -2.52 -5.83
CA GLU A 42 -9.55 -2.95 -6.90
C GLU A 42 -8.94 -2.74 -8.30
N ALA A 43 -8.10 -1.71 -8.48
CA ALA A 43 -7.31 -1.51 -9.68
C ALA A 43 -6.23 -2.60 -9.90
N GLY A 44 -5.96 -3.43 -8.87
CA GLY A 44 -4.94 -4.46 -8.90
C GLY A 44 -3.53 -3.92 -8.69
N MET A 45 -3.41 -2.75 -8.07
CA MET A 45 -2.13 -2.12 -7.76
C MET A 45 -1.38 -2.92 -6.69
N ALA A 46 -0.06 -3.00 -6.83
CA ALA A 46 0.81 -3.57 -5.81
C ALA A 46 0.89 -2.63 -4.59
N VAL A 47 1.10 -3.20 -3.39
CA VAL A 47 1.19 -2.41 -2.15
C VAL A 47 2.30 -1.35 -2.25
N ASP A 48 3.49 -1.73 -2.74
CA ASP A 48 4.60 -0.80 -2.92
C ASP A 48 4.25 0.34 -3.86
N SER A 49 3.60 0.05 -4.99
CA SER A 49 3.26 1.05 -5.99
C SER A 49 2.24 2.04 -5.46
N ALA A 50 1.23 1.56 -4.74
CA ALA A 50 0.24 2.41 -4.09
C ALA A 50 0.88 3.31 -3.02
N TYR A 51 1.80 2.77 -2.24
CA TYR A 51 2.54 3.54 -1.25
C TYR A 51 3.38 4.65 -1.90
N TYR A 52 4.20 4.33 -2.89
CA TYR A 52 5.05 5.33 -3.54
C TYR A 52 4.26 6.36 -4.35
N GLU A 53 3.09 6.00 -4.88
CA GLU A 53 2.19 6.96 -5.53
C GLU A 53 1.61 7.97 -4.52
N ALA A 54 1.30 7.53 -3.30
CA ALA A 54 0.70 8.40 -2.27
C ALA A 54 1.73 9.21 -1.46
N PHE A 55 2.89 8.61 -1.15
CA PHE A 55 3.91 9.17 -0.25
C PHE A 55 5.24 9.48 -0.93
N GLY A 56 5.47 8.97 -2.14
CA GLY A 56 6.75 9.10 -2.85
C GLY A 56 6.97 10.46 -3.51
N ASP A 57 5.99 11.36 -3.53
CA ASP A 57 6.09 12.72 -4.11
C ASP A 57 6.79 13.72 -3.16
N SER A 58 7.89 13.29 -2.53
CA SER A 58 8.74 14.15 -1.70
C SER A 58 10.11 14.32 -2.34
N ASP A 59 10.16 14.96 -3.51
CA ASP A 59 11.42 15.45 -4.12
C ASP A 59 11.20 16.87 -4.67
N ASP A 60 11.36 17.87 -3.78
CA ASP A 60 12.03 19.16 -4.05
C ASP A 60 12.61 19.74 -2.75
#